data_AF-A0A9D6FV94-F1
#
_entry.id   AF-A0A9D6FV94-F1
#
_cell.length_a   1.000
_cell.length_b   1.000
_cell.length_c   1.000
_cell.angle_alpha   90.00
_cell.angle_beta   90.00
_cell.angle_gamma   90.00
#
_symmetry.space_group_name_H-M   'P 1'
#
loop_
_entity.id
_entity.type
_entity.pdbx_description
1 polymer ?
#
loop_
_entity_poly.entity_id
_entity_poly.type
_entity_poly.pdbx_seq_one_letter_code
_entity_poly.pdbx_strand_id
1 'polypeptide(L)'
;IGNVEGKDIMRGKADVVITDGFTGNIMIKAIEGFGELIFYMLGGATGSAGHGGKPHSERAAGAPLSDMSRRLDWSEHGGAVLLGVKGSVVVAHGRSKAKAITNAIRVARVAAERVPESIA
;
A
#
# COMPACT_ATOMS: atom_id res chain seq x y z
N ILE A 1 -18.36 -13.01 -7.91
CA ILE A 1 -18.35 -14.00 -6.81
C ILE A 1 -19.17 -13.60 -5.57
N GLY A 2 -20.11 -12.64 -5.66
CA GLY A 2 -20.97 -12.27 -4.54
C GLY A 2 -20.21 -11.58 -3.39
N ASN A 3 -20.71 -11.76 -2.16
CA ASN A 3 -20.16 -11.13 -0.97
C ASN A 3 -18.78 -11.68 -0.58
N VAL A 4 -17.91 -10.78 -0.09
CA VAL A 4 -16.55 -11.08 0.36
C VAL A 4 -16.41 -10.62 1.81
N GLU A 5 -15.86 -11.47 2.68
CA GLU A 5 -15.60 -11.10 4.08
C GLU A 5 -14.23 -10.42 4.23
N GLY A 6 -14.01 -9.64 5.29
CA GLY A 6 -12.75 -8.93 5.50
C GLY A 6 -11.50 -9.83 5.48
N LYS A 7 -11.62 -11.07 5.99
CA LYS A 7 -10.52 -12.07 5.97
C LYS A 7 -10.17 -12.57 4.56
N ASP A 8 -11.13 -12.51 3.64
CA ASP A 8 -10.99 -13.01 2.28
C ASP A 8 -10.25 -12.00 1.37
N ILE A 9 -10.27 -10.71 1.74
CA ILE A 9 -9.56 -9.64 1.03
C ILE A 9 -8.06 -9.93 0.98
N MET A 10 -7.46 -10.26 2.13
CA MET A 10 -6.04 -10.59 2.24
C MET A 10 -5.67 -11.95 1.64
N ARG A 11 -6.66 -12.79 1.31
CA ARG A 11 -6.49 -14.11 0.70
C ARG A 11 -6.65 -14.09 -0.82
N GLY A 12 -6.93 -12.93 -1.41
CA GLY A 12 -7.09 -12.79 -2.87
C GLY A 12 -8.29 -13.53 -3.41
N LYS A 13 -9.38 -13.66 -2.64
CA LYS A 13 -10.60 -14.35 -3.10
C LYS A 13 -11.26 -13.65 -4.28
N ALA A 14 -11.05 -12.34 -4.42
CA ALA A 14 -11.58 -11.48 -5.48
C ALA A 14 -10.46 -10.62 -6.08
N ASP A 15 -10.54 -10.33 -7.38
CA ASP A 15 -9.66 -9.35 -8.04
C ASP A 15 -10.06 -7.91 -7.71
N VAL A 16 -11.36 -7.66 -7.50
CA VAL A 16 -11.92 -6.34 -7.18
C VAL A 16 -12.93 -6.47 -6.04
N VAL A 17 -12.78 -5.64 -5.00
CA VAL A 17 -13.70 -5.53 -3.87
C VAL A 17 -14.31 -4.14 -3.88
N ILE A 18 -15.64 -4.06 -3.82
CA ILE A 18 -16.39 -2.79 -3.83
C ILE A 18 -16.93 -2.53 -2.43
N THR A 19 -16.80 -1.29 -1.98
CA THR A 19 -17.29 -0.81 -0.68
C THR A 19 -17.54 0.69 -0.74
N ASP A 20 -18.28 1.24 0.21
CA ASP A 20 -18.42 2.68 0.35
C ASP A 20 -17.11 3.32 0.86
N GLY A 21 -16.98 4.64 0.71
CA GLY A 21 -15.75 5.36 1.08
C GLY A 21 -15.43 5.32 2.58
N PHE A 22 -16.42 5.20 3.46
CA PHE A 22 -16.20 5.14 4.90
C PHE A 22 -15.64 3.77 5.30
N THR A 23 -16.31 2.69 4.91
CA THR A 23 -15.88 1.32 5.19
C THR A 23 -14.52 1.01 4.55
N GLY A 24 -14.33 1.41 3.28
CA GLY A 24 -13.07 1.20 2.57
C GLY A 24 -11.89 1.95 3.19
N ASN A 25 -12.10 3.20 3.61
CA ASN A 25 -11.06 3.99 4.27
C ASN A 25 -10.65 3.39 5.62
N ILE A 26 -11.62 2.97 6.43
CA ILE A 26 -11.34 2.27 7.70
C ILE A 26 -10.54 0.99 7.42
N MET A 27 -10.95 0.20 6.43
CA MET A 27 -10.29 -1.07 6.11
C MET A 27 -8.82 -0.87 5.69
N ILE A 28 -8.55 0.04 4.74
CA ILE A 28 -7.18 0.30 4.25
C ILE A 28 -6.29 0.80 5.40
N LYS A 29 -6.79 1.74 6.21
CA LYS A 29 -6.02 2.30 7.33
C LYS A 29 -5.79 1.27 8.44
N ALA A 30 -6.74 0.37 8.68
CA ALA A 30 -6.54 -0.74 9.59
C ALA A 30 -5.45 -1.72 9.11
N ILE A 31 -5.42 -2.04 7.81
CA ILE A 31 -4.36 -2.89 7.22
C ILE A 31 -2.99 -2.22 7.34
N GLU A 32 -2.89 -0.93 7.01
CA GLU A 32 -1.65 -0.15 7.13
C GLU A 32 -1.13 -0.17 8.59
N GLY A 33 -1.99 0.17 9.55
CA GLY A 33 -1.62 0.19 10.97
C GLY A 33 -1.27 -1.19 11.54
N PHE A 34 -1.95 -2.25 11.09
CA PHE A 34 -1.62 -3.63 11.48
C PHE A 34 -0.29 -4.09 10.90
N GLY A 35 0.02 -3.69 9.66
CA GLY A 35 1.33 -3.92 9.04
C GLY A 35 2.45 -3.25 9.84
N GLU A 36 2.28 -1.97 10.20
CA GLU A 36 3.23 -1.25 11.07
C GLU A 36 3.41 -1.94 12.43
N LEU A 37 2.33 -2.43 13.05
CA LEU A 37 2.37 -3.16 14.31
C LEU A 37 3.17 -4.46 14.20
N ILE A 38 2.95 -5.24 13.13
CA ILE A 38 3.70 -6.47 12.89
C ILE A 38 5.20 -6.17 12.74
N PHE A 39 5.57 -5.14 11.96
CA PHE A 39 6.99 -4.75 11.86
C PHE A 39 7.56 -4.28 13.18
N TYR A 40 6.79 -3.54 13.97
CA TYR A 40 7.21 -3.12 15.29
C TYR A 40 7.43 -4.31 16.21
N MET A 41 6.56 -5.32 16.19
CA MET A 41 6.72 -6.53 17.01
C MET A 41 7.91 -7.39 16.56
N LEU A 42 8.09 -7.54 15.24
CA LEU A 42 9.18 -8.34 14.67
C LEU A 42 10.55 -7.65 14.73
N GLY A 43 10.59 -6.33 14.56
CA GLY A 43 11.78 -5.49 14.69
C GLY A 43 12.08 -5.07 16.13
N GLY A 44 11.06 -5.00 16.98
CA GLY A 44 11.18 -4.77 18.43
C GLY A 44 11.73 -5.98 19.19
N ALA A 45 11.66 -7.18 18.59
CA ALA A 45 12.45 -8.34 19.03
C ALA A 45 13.96 -8.17 18.75
N THR A 46 14.35 -7.19 17.92
CA THR A 46 15.74 -6.84 17.60
C THR A 46 16.03 -5.38 17.97
N GLY A 47 16.02 -5.07 19.27
CA GLY A 47 16.69 -3.88 19.81
C GLY A 47 15.76 -2.71 20.13
N SER A 48 15.48 -2.57 21.42
CA SER A 48 15.17 -1.27 22.01
C SER A 48 16.32 -0.30 21.74
N ALA A 49 16.06 0.87 21.15
CA ALA A 49 16.65 2.15 21.54
C ALA A 49 16.30 3.27 20.55
N GLY A 50 15.74 4.36 21.09
CA GLY A 50 16.30 5.69 20.85
C GLY A 50 15.96 6.40 19.53
N HIS A 51 15.17 7.47 19.70
CA HIS A 51 15.22 8.70 18.92
C HIS A 51 16.57 8.95 18.21
N GLY A 52 16.56 9.02 16.87
CA GLY A 52 17.59 9.75 16.10
C GLY A 52 18.70 8.94 15.43
N GLY A 53 18.78 7.62 15.60
CA GLY A 53 19.80 6.80 14.93
C GLY A 53 19.25 6.00 13.76
N LYS A 54 19.83 6.12 12.57
CA LYS A 54 19.54 5.24 11.42
C LYS A 54 19.62 3.77 11.89
N PRO A 55 18.57 2.95 11.74
CA PRO A 55 18.66 1.58 12.22
C PRO A 55 19.55 0.80 11.24
N HIS A 56 20.68 0.31 11.75
CA HIS A 56 21.50 -0.74 11.14
C HIS A 56 20.77 -2.12 11.10
N SER A 57 19.44 -2.13 11.03
CA SER A 57 18.61 -3.35 11.08
C SER A 57 18.59 -4.12 9.76
N GLU A 58 19.06 -3.55 8.65
CA GLU A 58 19.10 -4.25 7.35
C GLU A 58 20.00 -5.49 7.34
N ARG A 59 20.93 -5.62 8.30
CA ARG A 59 21.90 -6.73 8.32
C ARG A 59 21.50 -7.92 9.21
N ALA A 60 20.44 -7.79 10.01
CA ALA A 60 20.00 -8.83 10.95
C ALA A 60 18.61 -9.41 10.62
N ALA A 61 17.83 -8.77 9.75
CA ALA A 61 16.58 -9.33 9.27
C ALA A 61 16.88 -10.46 8.26
N GLY A 62 16.62 -11.72 8.63
CA GLY A 62 16.68 -12.83 7.68
C GLY A 62 15.81 -12.56 6.45
N ALA A 63 16.16 -13.17 5.31
CA ALA A 63 15.45 -13.00 4.02
C ALA A 63 13.91 -12.97 4.10
N PRO A 64 13.22 -13.77 4.95
CA PRO A 64 11.75 -13.73 5.06
C PRO A 64 11.19 -12.39 5.59
N LEU A 65 11.90 -11.74 6.52
CA LEU A 65 11.47 -10.45 7.08
C LEU A 65 11.65 -9.31 6.08
N SER A 66 12.70 -9.39 5.25
CA SER A 66 12.93 -8.44 4.17
C SER A 66 11.88 -8.55 3.05
N ASP A 67 11.43 -9.77 2.72
CA ASP A 67 10.41 -9.98 1.67
C ASP A 67 9.02 -9.53 2.14
N MET A 68 8.70 -9.76 3.42
CA MET A 68 7.48 -9.24 4.04
C MET A 68 7.49 -7.71 4.14
N SER A 69 8.64 -7.11 4.46
CA SER A 69 8.83 -5.64 4.45
C SER A 69 8.55 -5.02 3.09
N ARG A 70 8.98 -5.65 2.00
CA ARG A 70 8.67 -5.17 0.64
C ARG A 70 7.18 -5.27 0.31
N ARG A 71 6.51 -6.36 0.68
CA ARG A 71 5.10 -6.56 0.36
C ARG A 71 4.16 -5.58 1.06
N LEU A 72 4.58 -5.05 2.20
CA LEU A 72 3.83 -4.06 2.98
C LEU A 72 4.30 -2.62 2.73
N ASP A 73 5.30 -2.40 1.87
CA ASP A 73 5.78 -1.07 1.50
C ASP A 73 4.85 -0.44 0.45
N TRP A 74 4.02 0.49 0.91
CA TRP A 74 3.12 1.29 0.06
C TRP A 74 3.87 2.13 -0.98
N SER A 75 5.15 2.44 -0.77
CA SER A 75 5.94 3.28 -1.69
C SER A 75 6.21 2.60 -3.04
N GLU A 76 6.06 1.28 -3.10
CA GLU A 76 6.16 0.50 -4.34
C GLU A 76 4.97 0.70 -5.28
N HIS A 77 3.80 1.08 -4.75
CA HIS A 77 2.58 1.22 -5.53
C HIS A 77 2.35 2.66 -6.05
N GLY A 78 2.98 3.66 -5.42
CA GLY A 78 3.08 5.04 -5.92
C GLY A 78 1.85 5.93 -5.74
N GLY A 79 0.63 5.42 -5.95
CA GLY A 79 -0.61 6.16 -5.75
C GLY A 79 -1.85 5.42 -6.26
N ALA A 80 -3.03 5.93 -5.93
CA ALA A 80 -4.31 5.36 -6.34
C ALA A 80 -4.94 6.18 -7.48
N VAL A 81 -5.52 5.48 -8.47
CA VAL A 81 -6.28 6.15 -9.55
C VAL A 81 -7.64 6.59 -9.01
N LEU A 82 -7.97 7.87 -9.20
CA LEU A 82 -9.30 8.41 -8.90
C LEU A 82 -10.20 8.21 -10.12
N LEU A 83 -11.14 7.28 -10.01
CA LEU A 83 -12.12 6.98 -11.05
C LEU A 83 -13.34 7.91 -10.94
N GLY A 84 -14.09 8.07 -12.04
CA GLY A 84 -15.32 8.86 -12.08
C GLY A 84 -15.13 10.36 -12.33
N VAL A 85 -13.92 10.79 -12.71
CA VAL A 85 -13.60 12.16 -13.13
C VAL A 85 -13.30 12.22 -14.62
N LYS A 86 -13.44 13.40 -15.25
CA LYS A 86 -13.07 13.60 -16.65
C LYS A 86 -11.54 13.67 -16.78
N GLY A 87 -10.92 12.54 -17.09
CA GLY A 87 -9.47 12.40 -17.31
C GLY A 87 -8.80 11.42 -16.36
N SER A 88 -7.46 11.37 -16.39
CA SER A 88 -6.66 10.51 -15.51
C SER A 88 -6.14 11.29 -14.31
N VAL A 89 -6.57 10.90 -13.11
CA VAL A 89 -6.12 11.50 -11.84
C VAL A 89 -5.52 10.42 -10.96
N VAL A 90 -4.30 10.65 -10.45
CA VAL A 90 -3.62 9.77 -9.51
C VAL A 90 -3.35 10.52 -8.22
N VAL A 91 -3.78 9.96 -7.09
CA VAL A 91 -3.59 10.52 -5.76
C VAL A 91 -2.43 9.78 -5.09
N ALA A 92 -1.32 10.48 -4.89
CA ALA A 92 -0.16 9.97 -4.16
C ALA A 92 -0.36 10.11 -2.64
N HIS A 93 0.33 9.27 -1.86
CA HIS A 93 0.27 9.34 -0.40
C HIS A 93 0.94 10.62 0.13
N GLY A 94 0.42 11.22 1.20
CA GLY A 94 0.94 12.50 1.72
C GLY A 94 2.40 12.45 2.22
N ARG A 95 2.91 11.26 2.57
CA ARG A 95 4.31 11.03 2.98
C ARG A 95 5.23 10.59 1.82
N SER A 96 4.78 10.73 0.57
CA SER A 96 5.51 10.25 -0.63
C SER A 96 6.89 10.88 -0.77
N LYS A 97 7.89 10.04 -1.01
CA LYS A 97 9.25 10.43 -1.40
C LYS A 97 9.47 10.20 -2.89
N ALA A 98 10.63 10.57 -3.41
CA ALA A 98 10.98 10.49 -4.84
C ALA A 98 10.60 9.16 -5.52
N LYS A 99 10.85 8.03 -4.86
CA LYS A 99 10.48 6.69 -5.36
C LYS A 99 8.97 6.52 -5.53
N ALA A 100 8.19 6.87 -4.51
CA ALA A 100 6.73 6.80 -4.56
C ALA A 100 6.16 7.72 -5.65
N ILE A 101 6.68 8.94 -5.79
CA ILE A 101 6.27 9.86 -6.86
C ILE A 101 6.61 9.31 -8.25
N THR A 102 7.79 8.71 -8.41
CA THR A 102 8.18 8.08 -9.69
C THR A 102 7.22 6.94 -10.04
N ASN A 103 6.83 6.13 -9.06
CA ASN A 103 5.83 5.07 -9.24
C ASN A 103 4.44 5.66 -9.56
N ALA A 104 4.03 6.74 -8.90
CA ALA A 104 2.78 7.43 -9.19
C ALA A 104 2.71 7.92 -10.65
N ILE A 105 3.80 8.45 -11.18
CA ILE A 105 3.90 8.89 -12.59
C ILE A 105 3.75 7.69 -13.55
N ARG A 106 4.35 6.53 -13.21
CA ARG A 106 4.18 5.31 -14.01
C ARG A 106 2.73 4.85 -14.02
N VAL A 107 2.06 4.87 -12.86
CA VAL A 107 0.63 4.57 -12.75
C VAL A 107 -0.20 5.54 -13.58
N ALA A 108 0.10 6.85 -13.51
CA ALA A 108 -0.61 7.88 -14.26
C ALA A 108 -0.50 7.67 -15.78
N ARG A 109 0.68 7.27 -16.28
CA ARG A 109 0.88 6.93 -17.69
C ARG A 109 -0.02 5.77 -18.11
N VAL A 110 0.01 4.66 -17.37
CA VAL A 110 -0.82 3.48 -17.67
C VAL A 110 -2.31 3.81 -17.59
N ALA A 111 -2.70 4.59 -16.58
CA ALA A 111 -4.07 5.02 -16.40
C ALA A 111 -4.53 5.89 -17.59
N ALA A 112 -3.71 6.85 -18.05
CA ALA A 112 -4.05 7.70 -19.19
C ALA A 112 -4.23 6.90 -20.50
N GLU A 113 -3.48 5.83 -20.70
CA GLU A 113 -3.57 4.99 -21.89
C GLU A 113 -4.78 4.03 -21.88
N ARG A 114 -5.22 3.57 -20.70
CA ARG A 114 -6.15 2.42 -20.60
C ARG A 114 -7.48 2.73 -19.94
N VAL A 115 -7.56 3.74 -19.08
CA VAL A 115 -8.74 3.98 -18.23
C VAL A 115 -9.77 4.88 -18.92
N PRO A 116 -9.42 6.06 -19.50
CA PRO A 116 -10.40 6.98 -20.07
C PRO A 116 -11.33 6.36 -21.11
N GLU A 117 -10.84 5.47 -21.97
CA GLU A 117 -11.65 4.86 -23.03
C GLU A 117 -12.51 3.68 -22.54
N SER A 118 -12.11 3.04 -21.44
CA SER A 118 -12.74 1.80 -20.96
C SER A 118 -13.93 2.02 -20.03
N ILE A 119 -14.04 3.22 -19.43
CA ILE A 119 -15.06 3.54 -18.42
C ILE A 119 -15.76 4.89 -18.66
N ALA A 120 -15.56 5.50 -19.83
CA ALA A 120 -16.27 6.71 -20.26
C ALA A 120 -17.72 6.41 -20.67
#